data_AF-A0A397TPL6-F1
#
_entry.id   AF-A0A397TPL6-F1
#
_cell.length_a   1.000
_cell.length_b   1.000
_cell.length_c   1.000
_cell.angle_alpha   90.00
_cell.angle_beta   90.00
_cell.angle_gamma   90.00
#
_symmetry.space_group_name_H-M   'P 1'
#
loop_
_entity.id
_entity.type
_entity.pdbx_description
1 polymer ?
#
loop_
_entity_poly.entity_id
_entity_poly.type
_entity_poly.pdbx_seq_one_letter_code
_entity_poly.pdbx_strand_id
1 'polypeptide(L)'
;MRSPAAQIGLLIQQMQAALAPQINIPNRELNLVLYPDFAGGDQDPMTWLDEVEKAFAANLINDNWKIVVIVPHLRRSAAMWWTTCQRQPNPINV
;
A
#
# COMPACT_ATOMS: atom_id res chain seq x y z
N MET A 1 44.92 -6.67 21.51
CA MET A 1 43.73 -7.05 22.32
C MET A 1 42.60 -6.09 21.95
N ARG A 2 41.45 -6.57 21.46
CA ARG A 2 40.31 -5.68 21.17
C ARG A 2 39.68 -5.21 22.48
N SER A 3 39.22 -3.96 22.54
CA SER A 3 38.58 -3.42 23.74
C SER A 3 37.18 -3.99 23.93
N PRO A 4 36.70 -4.16 25.18
CA PRO A 4 35.33 -4.61 25.47
C PRO A 4 34.25 -3.74 24.81
N ALA A 5 34.51 -2.44 24.68
CA ALA A 5 33.61 -1.49 24.01
C ALA A 5 33.41 -1.84 22.51
N ALA A 6 34.46 -2.31 21.83
CA ALA A 6 34.36 -2.71 20.43
C ALA A 6 33.55 -4.01 20.24
N GLN A 7 33.58 -4.92 21.23
CA GLN A 7 32.74 -6.13 21.20
C GLN A 7 31.26 -5.81 21.43
N ILE A 8 30.95 -4.89 22.36
CA ILE A 8 29.58 -4.45 22.62
C ILE A 8 29.00 -3.73 21.38
N GLY A 9 29.78 -2.85 20.76
CA GLY A 9 29.37 -2.17 19.52
C GLY A 9 29.04 -3.15 18.39
N LEU A 10 29.86 -4.19 18.23
CA LEU A 10 29.63 -5.26 17.24
C LEU A 10 28.37 -6.07 17.52
N LEU A 11 28.11 -6.41 18.79
CA LEU A 11 26.92 -7.16 19.17
C LEU A 11 25.64 -6.36 18.90
N ILE A 12 25.63 -5.08 19.26
CA ILE A 12 24.50 -4.18 18.99
C ILE A 12 24.27 -4.06 17.48
N GLN A 13 25.33 -3.95 16.68
CA GLN A 13 25.22 -3.86 15.23
C GLN A 13 24.71 -5.15 14.58
N GLN A 14 25.11 -6.32 15.10
CA GLN A 14 24.60 -7.62 14.65
C GLN A 14 23.12 -7.81 15.02
N MET A 15 22.71 -7.37 16.20
CA MET A 15 21.30 -7.41 16.62
C MET A 15 20.43 -6.48 15.77
N GLN A 16 20.92 -5.28 15.41
CA GLN A 16 20.21 -4.36 14.53
C GLN A 16 20.09 -4.89 13.09
N ALA A 17 21.13 -5.54 12.58
CA ALA A 17 21.09 -6.18 11.25
C ALA A 17 20.10 -7.37 11.20
N ALA A 18 19.97 -8.12 12.31
CA ALA A 18 19.04 -9.24 12.42
C ALA A 18 17.58 -8.82 12.67
N LEU A 19 17.34 -7.60 13.18
CA LEU A 19 16.02 -7.06 13.47
C LEU A 19 15.43 -6.21 12.35
N ALA A 20 16.12 -6.01 11.23
CA ALA A 20 15.49 -5.44 10.05
C ALA A 20 14.61 -6.53 9.40
N PRO A 21 13.27 -6.43 9.47
CA PRO A 21 12.43 -7.34 8.71
C PRO A 21 12.60 -6.93 7.25
N GLN A 22 13.50 -7.59 6.53
CA GLN A 22 13.50 -7.61 5.08
C GLN A 22 12.32 -8.50 4.67
N ILE A 23 11.09 -8.07 4.98
CA ILE A 23 9.87 -8.66 4.44
C ILE A 23 9.78 -8.14 3.00
N ASN A 24 10.72 -8.58 2.16
CA ASN A 24 10.52 -8.62 0.73
C ASN A 24 9.67 -9.88 0.46
N ILE A 25 8.42 -9.87 0.93
CA ILE A 25 7.44 -10.81 0.40
C ILE A 25 7.32 -10.42 -1.07
N PRO A 26 7.73 -11.29 -2.02
CA PRO A 26 7.43 -11.06 -3.42
C PRO A 26 5.91 -10.89 -3.48
N ASN A 27 5.45 -9.74 -3.96
CA ASN A 27 4.03 -9.49 -4.16
C ASN A 27 3.52 -10.56 -5.13
N ARG A 28 3.00 -11.66 -4.59
CA ARG A 28 2.37 -12.71 -5.37
C ARG A 28 0.95 -12.25 -5.64
N GLU A 29 0.84 -11.15 -6.38
CA GLU A 29 -0.43 -10.71 -6.94
C GLU A 29 -0.91 -11.83 -7.86
N LEU A 30 -1.94 -12.54 -7.40
CA LEU A 30 -2.64 -13.48 -8.23
C LEU A 30 -3.62 -12.66 -9.06
N ASN A 31 -3.46 -12.62 -10.39
CA ASN A 31 -4.38 -11.91 -11.28
C ASN A 31 -5.62 -12.78 -11.59
N LEU A 32 -6.34 -13.19 -10.55
CA LEU A 32 -7.47 -14.13 -10.67
C LEU A 32 -8.79 -13.43 -11.00
N VAL A 33 -8.97 -12.22 -10.47
CA VAL A 33 -10.18 -11.41 -10.65
C VAL A 33 -9.80 -10.01 -11.11
N LEU A 34 -10.55 -9.48 -12.07
CA LEU A 34 -10.40 -8.10 -12.53
C LEU A 34 -11.02 -7.12 -11.52
N TYR A 35 -10.40 -5.96 -11.35
CA TYR A 35 -10.99 -4.89 -10.55
C TYR A 35 -12.02 -4.10 -11.37
N PRO A 36 -13.18 -3.75 -10.78
CA PRO A 36 -14.18 -2.94 -11.44
C PRO A 36 -13.74 -1.46 -11.54
N ASP A 37 -14.04 -0.83 -12.68
CA ASP A 37 -13.76 0.58 -12.90
C ASP A 37 -14.79 1.49 -12.17
N PHE A 38 -14.33 2.63 -11.67
CA PHE A 38 -15.18 3.64 -11.01
C PHE A 38 -15.02 5.02 -11.61
N ALA A 39 -16.05 5.51 -12.28
CA ALA A 39 -16.13 6.85 -12.83
C ALA A 39 -16.81 7.87 -11.90
N GLY A 40 -17.57 7.39 -10.90
CA GLY A 40 -18.50 8.19 -10.10
C GLY A 40 -19.84 8.41 -10.81
N GLY A 41 -20.59 9.45 -10.41
CA GLY A 41 -21.91 9.74 -10.97
C GLY A 41 -22.99 8.82 -10.37
N ASP A 42 -23.66 8.05 -11.22
CA ASP A 42 -24.75 7.13 -10.83
C ASP A 42 -24.23 5.79 -10.28
N GLN A 43 -22.92 5.54 -10.31
CA GLN A 43 -22.33 4.35 -9.70
C GLN A 43 -22.40 4.46 -8.17
N ASP A 44 -23.05 3.49 -7.52
CA ASP A 44 -23.08 3.40 -6.06
C ASP A 44 -21.69 3.10 -5.50
N PRO A 45 -21.09 4.00 -4.69
CA PRO A 45 -19.75 3.79 -4.16
C PRO A 45 -19.67 2.60 -3.20
N MET A 46 -20.75 2.27 -2.48
CA MET A 46 -20.74 1.17 -1.51
C MET A 46 -20.70 -0.20 -2.20
N THR A 47 -21.52 -0.38 -3.24
CA THR A 47 -21.47 -1.58 -4.08
C THR A 47 -20.11 -1.74 -4.74
N TRP A 48 -19.54 -0.66 -5.29
CA TRP A 48 -18.21 -0.72 -5.91
C TRP A 48 -17.12 -1.10 -4.91
N LEU A 49 -17.15 -0.56 -3.68
CA LEU A 49 -16.19 -0.91 -2.63
C LEU A 49 -16.27 -2.39 -2.25
N ASP A 50 -17.47 -2.96 -2.09
CA ASP A 50 -17.67 -4.38 -1.79
C ASP A 50 -17.10 -5.29 -2.90
N GLU A 51 -17.29 -4.92 -4.17
CA GLU A 51 -16.70 -5.65 -5.31
C GLU A 51 -15.17 -5.57 -5.34
N VAL A 52 -14.61 -4.39 -5.03
CA VAL A 52 -13.16 -4.18 -4.92
C VAL A 52 -12.56 -4.99 -3.76
N GLU A 53 -13.22 -5.04 -2.60
CA GLU A 53 -12.77 -5.83 -1.46
C GLU A 53 -12.76 -7.33 -1.76
N LYS A 54 -13.79 -7.83 -2.45
CA LYS A 54 -13.83 -9.22 -2.95
C LYS A 54 -12.68 -9.51 -3.92
N ALA A 55 -12.39 -8.60 -4.84
CA ALA A 55 -11.27 -8.75 -5.77
C ALA A 55 -9.91 -8.74 -5.04
N PHE A 56 -9.71 -7.86 -4.05
CA PHE A 56 -8.49 -7.86 -3.23
C PHE A 56 -8.30 -9.18 -2.47
N ALA A 57 -9.36 -9.72 -1.88
CA ALA A 57 -9.31 -10.99 -1.17
C ALA A 57 -8.98 -12.15 -2.13
N ALA A 58 -9.60 -12.18 -3.32
CA ALA A 58 -9.33 -13.20 -4.33
C ALA A 58 -7.89 -13.13 -4.88
N ASN A 59 -7.34 -11.93 -5.05
CA ASN A 59 -6.02 -11.70 -5.62
C ASN A 59 -4.89 -11.69 -4.57
N LEU A 60 -5.23 -11.86 -3.28
CA LEU A 60 -4.31 -11.83 -2.13
C LEU A 60 -3.48 -10.53 -2.03
N ILE A 61 -4.12 -9.39 -2.29
CA ILE A 61 -3.45 -8.08 -2.21
C ILE A 61 -3.25 -7.67 -0.75
N ASN A 62 -2.01 -7.36 -0.41
CA ASN A 62 -1.64 -6.80 0.89
C ASN A 62 -2.16 -5.35 1.02
N ASP A 63 -2.62 -4.97 2.22
CA ASP A 63 -3.16 -3.65 2.54
C ASP A 63 -2.27 -2.49 2.07
N ASN A 64 -0.95 -2.64 2.17
CA ASN A 64 0.02 -1.61 1.76
C ASN A 64 -0.02 -1.30 0.25
N TRP A 65 -0.61 -2.19 -0.56
CA TRP A 65 -0.67 -2.11 -2.02
C TRP A 65 -2.07 -1.80 -2.57
N LYS A 66 -3.13 -1.94 -1.75
CA LYS A 66 -4.52 -1.78 -2.21
C LYS A 66 -4.76 -0.46 -2.95
N ILE A 67 -4.25 0.65 -2.42
CA ILE A 67 -4.36 1.98 -3.06
C ILE A 67 -3.65 2.01 -4.41
N VAL A 68 -2.42 1.50 -4.48
CA VAL A 68 -1.64 1.48 -5.73
C VAL A 68 -2.35 0.67 -6.82
N VAL A 69 -2.99 -0.43 -6.44
CA VAL A 69 -3.71 -1.34 -7.35
C VAL A 69 -5.03 -0.74 -7.85
N ILE A 70 -5.80 -0.04 -6.99
CA ILE A 70 -7.14 0.43 -7.38
C ILE A 70 -7.14 1.78 -8.11
N VAL A 71 -6.12 2.62 -7.90
CA VAL A 71 -6.05 3.94 -8.54
C VAL A 71 -6.14 3.90 -10.08
N PRO A 72 -5.49 2.97 -10.81
CA PRO A 72 -5.66 2.80 -12.25
C PRO A 72 -7.09 2.52 -12.74
N HIS A 73 -7.95 2.01 -11.85
CA HIS A 73 -9.36 1.69 -12.12
C HIS A 73 -10.30 2.87 -11.86
N LEU A 74 -9.78 3.99 -11.34
CA LEU A 74 -10.54 5.23 -11.28
C LEU A 74 -10.61 5.84 -12.69
N ARG A 75 -11.79 6.31 -13.06
CA ARG A 75 -12.10 6.91 -14.37
C ARG A 75 -12.69 8.30 -14.18
N ARG A 76 -12.65 9.10 -15.25
CA ARG A 76 -13.36 10.40 -15.36
C ARG A 76 -13.19 11.27 -14.10
N SER A 77 -14.30 11.65 -13.47
CA SER A 77 -14.35 12.55 -12.32
C SER A 77 -13.64 11.97 -11.10
N ALA A 78 -13.71 10.65 -10.88
CA ALA A 78 -13.01 9.99 -9.77
C ALA A 78 -11.49 10.05 -9.91
N ALA A 79 -10.96 9.80 -11.12
CA ALA A 79 -9.53 9.94 -11.40
C ALA A 79 -9.05 11.39 -11.23
N MET A 80 -9.86 12.36 -11.66
CA MET A 80 -9.55 13.78 -11.52
C MET A 80 -9.55 14.23 -10.05
N TRP A 81 -10.52 13.76 -9.27
CA TRP A 81 -10.59 13.99 -7.83
C TRP A 81 -9.35 13.43 -7.12
N TRP A 82 -8.98 12.17 -7.38
CA TRP A 82 -7.78 11.55 -6.80
C TRP A 82 -6.52 12.38 -7.08
N THR A 83 -6.35 12.79 -8.33
CA THR A 83 -5.19 13.61 -8.73
C THR A 83 -5.21 14.99 -8.05
N THR A 84 -6.38 15.56 -7.78
CA THR A 84 -6.51 16.84 -7.07
C THR A 84 -6.13 16.70 -5.60
N CYS A 85 -6.60 15.65 -4.93
CA CYS A 85 -6.24 15.35 -3.54
C CYS A 85 -4.73 15.17 -3.36
N GLN A 86 -4.07 14.47 -4.29
CA GLN A 86 -2.61 14.26 -4.24
C GLN A 86 -1.79 15.55 -4.41
N ARG A 87 -2.37 16.59 -5.02
CA ARG A 87 -1.71 17.90 -5.21
C ARG A 87 -1.96 18.87 -4.07
N GLN A 88 -2.94 18.60 -3.21
CA GLN A 88 -3.18 19.43 -2.04
C GLN A 88 -2.12 19.09 -0.98
N PRO A 89 -1.27 20.04 -0.57
CA PRO A 89 -0.48 19.86 0.63
C PRO A 89 -1.47 19.64 1.77
N ASN A 90 -1.24 18.58 2.56
CA ASN A 90 -1.99 18.28 3.78
C ASN A 90 -2.21 19.60 4.54
N PRO A 91 -3.45 20.04 4.82
CA PRO A 91 -3.65 21.22 5.66
C PRO A 91 -3.10 20.86 7.03
N ILE A 92 -1.88 21.33 7.30
CA ILE A 92 -1.32 21.41 8.64
C ILE A 92 -2.34 22.20 9.45
N ASN A 93 -2.78 21.60 10.55
CA ASN A 93 -3.59 22.18 11.62
C ASN A 93 -3.59 23.72 11.63
N VAL A 94 -4.76 24.32 11.51
CA VAL A 94 -5.08 25.67 12.01
C VAL A 94 -6.32 25.59 12.88
#